data_AF-A0A060WMF9-F1
#
_entry.id   AF-A0A060WMF9-F1
#
_cell.length_a   1.000
_cell.length_b   1.000
_cell.length_c   1.000
_cell.angle_alpha   90.00
_cell.angle_beta   90.00
_cell.angle_gamma   90.00
#
_symmetry.space_group_name_H-M   'P 1'
#
loop_
_entity.id
_entity.type
_entity.pdbx_description
1 polymer ?
#
loop_
_entity_poly.entity_id
_entity_poly.type
_entity_poly.pdbx_seq_one_letter_code
_entity_poly.pdbx_strand_id
1 'polypeptide(L)'
;MVGIGGVFGSFIIVFMCCSTTMLTAISMSAIATNGVVPAGGSYYMISRSLGPEFGGAVGICFYLGTTFAGAMYILGAIELLLIYILPQAAIFKMEGLEGADMEAAMLNNMRVYGTIVLSFMATVVFVGVKYVNKLALVFLACVILSILAVYAGVIKTAFEPPVFPVCILGNRTLISKGFDVCAKVIERDNGTVTTKLWKIFCDSEFLNATCDEYFANNNVSEIQGIPGVSSGILAENLFGYYLEKGDFLEKRGISAMQDPDAPITNSNRYVLADITSFFTLLVGIYFPSVTGQSLLGSQVNHWVNGQGSLLGTD
;
A
#
# COMPACT_ATOMS: atom_id res chain seq x y z
N MET A 1 -5.99 0.19 2.43
CA MET A 1 -7.04 -0.80 2.79
C MET A 1 -7.69 -0.47 4.14
N VAL A 2 -7.00 -0.64 5.28
CA VAL A 2 -7.60 -0.42 6.62
C VAL A 2 -8.18 0.98 6.82
N GLY A 3 -7.50 2.03 6.33
CA GLY A 3 -7.99 3.41 6.47
C GLY A 3 -9.35 3.68 5.79
N ILE A 4 -9.60 3.08 4.62
CA ILE A 4 -10.83 3.30 3.84
C ILE A 4 -11.88 2.23 4.16
N GLY A 5 -11.49 0.96 4.22
CA GLY A 5 -12.41 -0.16 4.49
C GLY A 5 -12.78 -0.30 5.97
N GLY A 6 -12.11 0.44 6.87
CA GLY A 6 -12.21 0.28 8.31
C GLY A 6 -11.62 -1.05 8.78
N VAL A 7 -11.54 -1.23 10.10
CA VAL A 7 -11.04 -2.46 10.72
C VAL A 7 -11.95 -3.64 10.39
N PHE A 8 -13.28 -3.48 10.54
CA PHE A 8 -14.23 -4.55 10.33
C PHE A 8 -14.30 -5.00 8.87
N GLY A 9 -14.39 -4.04 7.94
CA GLY A 9 -14.41 -4.34 6.51
C GLY A 9 -13.12 -5.01 6.04
N SER A 10 -11.96 -4.53 6.53
CA SER A 10 -10.68 -5.15 6.19
C SER A 10 -10.54 -6.56 6.74
N PHE A 11 -11.03 -6.82 7.96
CA PHE A 11 -11.04 -8.17 8.53
C PHE A 11 -11.84 -9.15 7.68
N ILE A 12 -13.03 -8.76 7.21
CA ILE A 12 -13.85 -9.59 6.31
C ILE A 12 -13.12 -9.90 5.01
N ILE A 13 -12.46 -8.91 4.40
CA ILE A 13 -11.72 -9.11 3.15
C ILE A 13 -10.59 -10.13 3.36
N VAL A 14 -9.78 -9.96 4.42
CA VAL A 14 -8.70 -10.90 4.75
C VAL A 14 -9.26 -12.31 4.98
N PHE A 15 -10.33 -12.44 5.76
CA PHE A 15 -10.97 -13.73 6.04
C PHE A 15 -11.49 -14.42 4.77
N MET A 16 -12.13 -13.68 3.87
CA MET A 16 -12.63 -14.20 2.59
C MET A 16 -11.49 -14.67 1.68
N CYS A 17 -10.41 -13.89 1.56
CA CYS A 17 -9.25 -14.25 0.76
C CYS A 17 -8.48 -15.46 1.33
N CYS A 18 -8.27 -15.50 2.65
CA CYS A 18 -7.60 -16.61 3.33
C CYS A 18 -8.42 -17.91 3.31
N SER A 19 -9.75 -17.83 3.47
CA SER A 19 -10.61 -19.03 3.38
C SER A 19 -10.62 -19.63 1.97
N THR A 20 -10.69 -18.80 0.93
CA THR A 20 -10.60 -19.24 -0.48
C THR A 20 -9.29 -19.97 -0.77
N THR A 21 -8.17 -19.42 -0.30
CA THR A 21 -6.84 -20.02 -0.49
C THR A 21 -6.63 -21.27 0.36
N MET A 22 -7.16 -21.30 1.58
CA MET A 22 -7.17 -22.50 2.43
C MET A 22 -7.94 -23.66 1.78
N LEU A 23 -9.15 -23.40 1.25
CA LEU A 23 -9.93 -24.41 0.53
C LEU A 23 -9.16 -24.93 -0.70
N THR A 24 -8.52 -24.03 -1.44
CA THR A 24 -7.69 -24.38 -2.60
C THR A 24 -6.48 -25.25 -2.20
N ALA A 25 -5.85 -24.95 -1.05
CA ALA A 25 -4.74 -25.73 -0.52
C ALA A 25 -5.15 -27.15 -0.09
N ILE A 26 -6.37 -27.31 0.46
CA ILE A 26 -6.94 -28.62 0.78
C ILE A 26 -7.18 -29.42 -0.50
N SER A 27 -7.75 -28.80 -1.54
CA SER A 27 -7.95 -29.44 -2.85
C SER A 27 -6.62 -29.85 -3.51
N MET A 28 -5.59 -29.00 -3.46
CA MET A 28 -4.26 -29.33 -3.96
C MET A 28 -3.60 -30.47 -3.17
N SER A 29 -3.77 -30.51 -1.84
CA SER A 29 -3.29 -31.62 -1.01
C SER A 29 -3.92 -32.95 -1.43
N ALA A 30 -5.22 -32.97 -1.71
CA ALA A 30 -5.91 -34.16 -2.20
C ALA A 30 -5.37 -34.62 -3.56
N ILE A 31 -5.11 -33.68 -4.49
CA ILE A 31 -4.50 -34.00 -5.80
C ILE A 31 -3.10 -34.59 -5.61
N ALA A 32 -2.29 -34.00 -4.74
CA ALA A 32 -0.94 -34.46 -4.46
C ALA A 32 -0.89 -35.87 -3.84
N THR A 33 -1.94 -36.29 -3.11
CA THR A 33 -2.06 -37.65 -2.56
C THR A 33 -2.64 -38.67 -3.54
N ASN A 34 -3.15 -38.24 -4.71
CA ASN A 34 -3.75 -39.13 -5.69
C ASN A 34 -2.71 -39.60 -6.73
N GLY A 35 -2.07 -40.74 -6.43
CA GLY A 35 -1.16 -41.45 -7.33
C GLY A 35 0.31 -41.36 -6.92
N VAL A 36 1.19 -41.97 -7.72
CA VAL A 36 2.65 -41.84 -7.56
C VAL A 36 3.07 -40.45 -8.02
N VAL A 37 3.58 -39.61 -7.13
CA VAL A 37 3.99 -38.24 -7.46
C VAL A 37 5.39 -38.27 -8.09
N PRO A 38 5.54 -38.13 -9.42
CA PRO A 38 6.85 -38.17 -10.04
C PRO A 38 7.47 -36.77 -9.98
N ALA A 39 8.79 -36.67 -10.03
CA ALA A 39 9.48 -35.38 -10.05
C ALA A 39 9.05 -34.57 -11.29
N GLY A 40 8.44 -33.39 -11.08
CA GLY A 40 7.95 -32.56 -12.19
C GLY A 40 7.33 -31.19 -11.84
N GLY A 41 7.24 -30.84 -10.55
CA GLY A 41 6.63 -29.58 -10.10
C GLY A 41 5.10 -29.57 -10.20
N SER A 42 4.49 -28.42 -9.94
CA SER A 42 3.04 -28.28 -9.78
C SER A 42 2.23 -28.53 -11.05
N TYR A 43 2.69 -28.01 -12.20
CA TYR A 43 2.00 -28.23 -13.49
C TYR A 43 1.96 -29.72 -13.86
N TYR A 44 3.09 -30.42 -13.73
CA TYR A 44 3.19 -31.83 -14.06
C TYR A 44 2.26 -32.68 -13.19
N MET A 45 2.20 -32.40 -11.88
CA MET A 45 1.30 -33.08 -10.94
C MET A 45 -0.18 -32.89 -11.32
N ILE A 46 -0.61 -31.64 -11.59
CA ILE A 46 -2.02 -31.34 -11.92
C ILE A 46 -2.42 -32.02 -13.24
N SER A 47 -1.56 -31.93 -14.26
CA SER A 47 -1.86 -32.47 -15.60
C SER A 47 -2.04 -34.00 -15.61
N ARG A 48 -1.36 -34.74 -14.72
CA ARG A 48 -1.51 -36.20 -14.64
C ARG A 48 -2.72 -36.63 -13.82
N SER A 49 -3.04 -35.92 -12.73
CA SER A 49 -4.16 -36.29 -11.87
C SER A 49 -5.51 -35.87 -12.44
N LEU A 50 -5.59 -34.72 -13.14
CA LEU A 50 -6.84 -34.19 -13.71
C LEU A 50 -6.97 -34.37 -15.23
N GLY A 51 -5.90 -34.79 -15.90
CA GLY A 51 -5.85 -34.95 -17.35
C GLY A 51 -5.31 -33.72 -18.10
N PRO A 52 -4.94 -33.89 -19.38
CA PRO A 52 -4.22 -32.89 -20.16
C PRO A 52 -5.04 -31.62 -20.45
N GLU A 53 -6.36 -31.74 -20.62
CA GLU A 53 -7.24 -30.61 -20.93
C GLU A 53 -7.33 -29.64 -19.73
N PHE A 54 -7.59 -30.17 -18.54
CA PHE A 54 -7.62 -29.38 -17.30
C PHE A 54 -6.24 -28.87 -16.92
N GLY A 55 -5.20 -29.70 -17.08
CA GLY A 55 -3.81 -29.28 -16.83
C GLY A 55 -3.37 -28.12 -17.72
N GLY A 56 -3.70 -28.16 -19.01
CA GLY A 56 -3.39 -27.09 -19.97
C GLY A 56 -4.07 -25.77 -19.62
N ALA A 57 -5.38 -25.79 -19.35
CA ALA A 57 -6.13 -24.58 -19.00
C ALA A 57 -5.62 -23.93 -17.69
N VAL A 58 -5.44 -24.72 -16.64
CA VAL A 58 -4.93 -24.23 -15.34
C VAL A 58 -3.49 -23.73 -15.49
N GLY A 59 -2.66 -24.43 -16.26
CA GLY A 59 -1.27 -24.04 -16.52
C GLY A 59 -1.14 -22.68 -17.21
N ILE A 60 -1.94 -22.41 -18.24
CA ILE A 60 -1.93 -21.12 -18.95
C ILE A 60 -2.39 -19.99 -18.02
N CYS A 61 -3.47 -20.20 -17.25
CA CYS A 61 -3.93 -19.21 -16.27
C CYS A 61 -2.87 -18.92 -15.20
N PHE A 62 -2.18 -19.95 -14.70
CA PHE A 62 -1.11 -19.78 -13.72
C PHE A 62 0.12 -19.05 -14.31
N TYR A 63 0.49 -19.36 -15.56
CA TYR A 63 1.57 -18.68 -16.27
C TYR A 63 1.27 -17.19 -16.46
N LEU A 64 0.08 -16.84 -16.93
CA LEU A 64 -0.33 -15.44 -17.08
C LEU A 64 -0.40 -14.72 -15.74
N GLY A 65 -0.97 -15.36 -14.71
CA GLY A 65 -1.06 -14.79 -13.36
C GLY A 65 0.31 -14.48 -12.75
N THR A 66 1.26 -15.40 -12.84
CA THR A 66 2.64 -15.18 -12.35
C THR A 66 3.39 -14.12 -13.16
N THR A 67 3.13 -14.03 -14.48
CA THR A 67 3.70 -12.99 -15.34
C THR A 67 3.23 -11.59 -14.92
N PHE A 68 1.92 -11.41 -14.71
CA PHE A 68 1.38 -10.13 -14.22
C PHE A 68 1.81 -9.81 -12.79
N ALA A 69 1.95 -10.82 -11.92
CA ALA A 69 2.50 -10.63 -10.56
C ALA A 69 3.96 -10.12 -10.60
N GLY A 70 4.78 -10.65 -11.52
CA GLY A 70 6.13 -10.14 -11.74
C GLY A 70 6.16 -8.65 -12.12
N ALA A 71 5.26 -8.22 -13.01
CA ALA A 71 5.11 -6.81 -13.35
C ALA A 71 4.65 -5.96 -12.15
N MET A 72 3.71 -6.46 -11.34
CA MET A 72 3.24 -5.79 -10.12
C MET A 72 4.37 -5.57 -9.11
N TYR A 73 5.25 -6.57 -8.89
CA TYR A 73 6.38 -6.43 -7.97
C TYR A 73 7.40 -5.40 -8.46
N ILE A 74 7.66 -5.33 -9.77
CA ILE A 74 8.55 -4.32 -10.36
C ILE A 74 7.98 -2.92 -10.19
N LEU A 75 6.68 -2.72 -10.47
CA LEU A 75 6.02 -1.44 -10.28
C LEU A 75 6.07 -0.98 -8.81
N GLY A 76 5.79 -1.87 -7.86
CA GLY A 76 5.89 -1.55 -6.43
C GLY A 76 7.31 -1.21 -5.99
N ALA A 77 8.33 -1.88 -6.55
CA ALA A 77 9.73 -1.56 -6.26
C ALA A 77 10.12 -0.15 -6.78
N ILE A 78 9.62 0.24 -7.94
CA ILE A 78 9.90 1.56 -8.54
C ILE A 78 9.17 2.68 -7.79
N GLU A 79 7.93 2.44 -7.40
CA GLU A 79 7.18 3.36 -6.55
C GLU A 79 7.94 3.62 -5.24
N LEU A 80 8.42 2.55 -4.60
CA LEU A 80 9.21 2.66 -3.38
C LEU A 80 10.52 3.45 -3.61
N LEU A 81 11.21 3.17 -4.72
CA LEU A 81 12.46 3.86 -5.08
C LEU A 81 12.24 5.35 -5.35
N LEU A 82 11.24 5.72 -6.17
CA LEU A 82 11.01 7.09 -6.60
C LEU A 82 10.35 7.96 -5.51
N ILE A 83 9.46 7.40 -4.69
CA ILE A 83 8.75 8.22 -3.69
C ILE A 83 9.56 8.33 -2.39
N TYR A 84 10.19 7.24 -1.95
CA TYR A 84 10.75 7.16 -0.59
C TYR A 84 12.28 7.19 -0.55
N ILE A 85 12.99 6.67 -1.56
CA ILE A 85 14.46 6.58 -1.53
C ILE A 85 15.12 7.73 -2.29
N LEU A 86 14.76 7.95 -3.56
CA LEU A 86 15.41 8.92 -4.46
C LEU A 86 14.38 9.77 -5.22
N PRO A 87 13.64 10.67 -4.56
CA PRO A 87 12.67 11.55 -5.22
C PRO A 87 13.28 12.48 -6.28
N GLN A 88 14.55 12.87 -6.11
CA GLN A 88 15.30 13.66 -7.09
C GLN A 88 15.64 12.91 -8.38
N ALA A 89 15.51 11.58 -8.42
CA ALA A 89 15.83 10.79 -9.61
C ALA A 89 14.71 10.81 -10.65
N ALA A 90 13.54 11.38 -10.37
CA ALA A 90 12.44 11.48 -11.32
C ALA A 90 12.86 12.27 -12.58
N ILE A 91 12.73 11.64 -13.76
CA ILE A 91 13.07 12.22 -15.07
C ILE A 91 12.05 13.31 -15.41
N PHE A 92 10.77 12.98 -15.23
CA PHE A 92 9.68 13.94 -15.32
C PHE A 92 9.45 14.54 -13.93
N LYS A 93 9.93 15.76 -13.72
CA LYS A 93 9.80 16.45 -12.43
C LYS A 93 8.32 16.71 -12.14
N MET A 94 7.92 16.42 -10.90
CA MET A 94 6.58 16.66 -10.38
C MET A 94 6.44 18.04 -9.72
N GLU A 95 7.55 18.74 -9.49
CA GLU A 95 7.55 20.06 -8.83
C GLU A 95 6.88 21.11 -9.71
N GLY A 96 5.78 21.69 -9.20
CA GLY A 96 5.03 22.76 -9.87
C GLY A 96 3.99 22.28 -10.89
N LEU A 97 3.82 20.96 -11.09
CA LEU A 97 2.72 20.42 -11.87
C LEU A 97 1.50 20.18 -10.97
N GLU A 98 0.31 20.40 -11.51
CA GLU A 98 -0.94 20.30 -10.77
C GLU A 98 -1.88 19.26 -11.41
N GLY A 99 -2.64 18.55 -10.56
CA GLY A 99 -3.69 17.62 -10.99
C GLY A 99 -3.23 16.56 -12.00
N ALA A 100 -3.91 16.50 -13.14
CA ALA A 100 -3.74 15.47 -14.17
C ALA A 100 -2.31 15.42 -14.75
N ASP A 101 -1.62 16.56 -14.81
CA ASP A 101 -0.27 16.63 -15.36
C ASP A 101 0.75 15.98 -14.42
N MET A 102 0.55 16.11 -13.11
CA MET A 102 1.37 15.43 -12.09
C MET A 102 1.17 13.90 -12.15
N GLU A 103 -0.09 13.45 -12.27
CA GLU A 103 -0.41 12.02 -12.43
C GLU A 103 0.26 11.44 -13.69
N ALA A 104 0.16 12.15 -14.81
CA ALA A 104 0.78 11.73 -16.07
C ALA A 104 2.32 11.67 -15.97
N ALA A 105 2.95 12.64 -15.31
CA ALA A 105 4.39 12.63 -15.06
C ALA A 105 4.84 11.42 -14.22
N MET A 106 4.11 11.11 -13.15
CA MET A 106 4.38 9.94 -12.31
C MET A 106 4.25 8.63 -13.10
N LEU A 107 3.21 8.50 -13.92
CA LEU A 107 2.96 7.32 -14.74
C LEU A 107 4.04 7.12 -15.82
N ASN A 108 4.51 8.21 -16.41
CA ASN A 108 5.60 8.17 -17.38
C ASN A 108 6.94 7.79 -16.73
N ASN A 109 7.22 8.28 -15.52
CA ASN A 109 8.39 7.83 -14.75
C ASN A 109 8.32 6.32 -14.47
N MET A 110 7.16 5.79 -14.03
CA MET A 110 6.98 4.36 -13.79
C MET A 110 7.19 3.51 -15.06
N ARG A 111 6.77 3.99 -16.23
CA ARG A 111 6.99 3.28 -17.51
C ARG A 111 8.48 3.20 -17.86
N VAL A 112 9.21 4.30 -17.75
CA VAL A 112 10.64 4.35 -18.08
C VAL A 112 11.44 3.48 -17.11
N TYR A 113 11.31 3.70 -15.80
CA TYR A 113 12.01 2.87 -14.82
C TYR A 113 11.55 1.42 -14.85
N GLY A 114 10.27 1.16 -15.14
CA GLY A 114 9.67 -0.17 -15.30
C GLY A 114 10.38 -1.00 -16.35
N THR A 115 10.52 -0.44 -17.55
CA THR A 115 11.18 -1.11 -18.66
C THR A 115 12.67 -1.33 -18.39
N ILE A 116 13.36 -0.38 -17.76
CA ILE A 116 14.77 -0.51 -17.38
C ILE A 116 14.95 -1.66 -16.36
N VAL A 117 14.20 -1.65 -15.26
CA VAL A 117 14.30 -2.68 -14.22
C VAL A 117 13.89 -4.05 -14.75
N LEU A 118 12.86 -4.14 -15.58
CA LEU A 118 12.44 -5.39 -16.22
C LEU A 118 13.55 -5.96 -17.11
N SER A 119 14.18 -5.13 -17.95
CA SER A 119 15.28 -5.56 -18.83
C SER A 119 16.50 -6.05 -18.04
N PHE A 120 16.82 -5.38 -16.92
CA PHE A 120 17.89 -5.77 -16.02
C PHE A 120 17.57 -7.12 -15.34
N MET A 121 16.36 -7.29 -14.81
CA MET A 121 15.93 -8.55 -14.19
C MET A 121 15.90 -9.71 -15.19
N ALA A 122 15.45 -9.48 -16.43
CA ALA A 122 15.51 -10.47 -17.49
C ALA A 122 16.95 -10.91 -17.77
N THR A 123 17.90 -9.96 -17.81
CA THR A 123 19.33 -10.25 -17.99
C THR A 123 19.89 -11.09 -16.84
N VAL A 124 19.55 -10.75 -15.59
CA VAL A 124 20.00 -11.50 -14.40
C VAL A 124 19.49 -12.96 -14.44
N VAL A 125 18.22 -13.15 -14.78
CA VAL A 125 17.63 -14.50 -14.91
C VAL A 125 18.29 -15.28 -16.05
N PHE A 126 18.60 -14.63 -17.17
CA PHE A 126 19.29 -15.24 -18.32
C PHE A 126 20.73 -15.67 -17.99
N VAL A 127 21.49 -14.85 -17.25
CA VAL A 127 22.87 -15.17 -16.86
C VAL A 127 22.95 -16.35 -15.91
N GLY A 128 21.97 -16.52 -15.01
CA GLY A 128 21.84 -17.77 -14.27
C GLY A 128 20.99 -17.70 -13.01
N VAL A 129 19.89 -18.46 -13.02
CA VAL A 129 18.98 -18.65 -11.88
C VAL A 129 19.63 -19.28 -10.63
N LYS A 130 20.82 -19.88 -10.76
CA LYS A 130 21.56 -20.50 -9.64
C LYS A 130 21.93 -19.48 -8.56
N TYR A 131 22.30 -18.27 -8.96
CA TYR A 131 22.66 -17.20 -8.02
C TYR A 131 21.43 -16.70 -7.24
N VAL A 132 20.30 -16.55 -7.92
CA VAL A 132 19.03 -16.12 -7.33
C VAL A 132 18.58 -17.10 -6.25
N ASN A 133 18.70 -18.41 -6.52
CA ASN A 133 18.32 -19.44 -5.55
C ASN A 133 19.21 -19.42 -4.28
N LYS A 134 20.49 -19.07 -4.40
CA LYS A 134 21.39 -18.95 -3.25
C LYS A 134 21.05 -17.74 -2.36
N LEU A 135 20.53 -16.66 -2.94
CA LEU A 135 20.13 -15.44 -2.23
C LEU A 135 18.72 -15.51 -1.62
N ALA A 136 17.93 -16.54 -1.94
CA ALA A 136 16.54 -16.66 -1.48
C ALA A 136 16.39 -16.57 0.06
N LEU A 137 17.31 -17.19 0.81
CA LEU A 137 17.30 -17.13 2.28
C LEU A 137 17.54 -15.71 2.82
N VAL A 138 18.32 -14.89 2.11
CA VAL A 138 18.57 -13.49 2.51
C VAL A 138 17.30 -12.67 2.33
N PHE A 139 16.57 -12.86 1.22
CA PHE A 139 15.28 -12.19 1.01
C PHE A 139 14.24 -12.60 2.06
N LEU A 140 14.17 -13.90 2.39
CA LEU A 140 13.31 -14.39 3.46
C LEU A 140 13.63 -13.73 4.81
N ALA A 141 14.92 -13.64 5.16
CA ALA A 141 15.35 -13.01 6.41
C ALA A 141 14.94 -11.53 6.48
N CYS A 142 15.07 -10.78 5.37
CA CYS A 142 14.64 -9.39 5.28
C CYS A 142 13.14 -9.22 5.57
N VAL A 143 12.30 -10.11 5.02
CA VAL A 143 10.84 -10.08 5.24
C VAL A 143 10.50 -10.42 6.70
N ILE A 144 11.15 -11.41 7.29
CA ILE A 144 10.90 -11.76 8.70
C ILE A 144 11.29 -10.60 9.62
N LEU A 145 12.46 -9.98 9.40
CA LEU A 145 12.93 -8.85 10.20
C LEU A 145 12.00 -7.64 10.07
N SER A 146 11.45 -7.35 8.88
CA SER A 146 10.51 -6.25 8.72
C SER A 146 9.18 -6.50 9.44
N ILE A 147 8.66 -7.73 9.43
CA ILE A 147 7.47 -8.12 10.19
C ILE A 147 7.72 -7.96 11.70
N LEU A 148 8.86 -8.45 12.20
CA LEU A 148 9.22 -8.29 13.62
C LEU A 148 9.36 -6.82 14.02
N ALA A 149 9.93 -5.97 13.16
CA ALA A 149 10.04 -4.54 13.40
C ALA A 149 8.67 -3.86 13.51
N VAL A 150 7.69 -4.26 12.69
CA VAL A 150 6.31 -3.77 12.79
C VAL A 150 5.69 -4.15 14.14
N TYR A 151 5.80 -5.42 14.57
CA TYR A 151 5.28 -5.85 15.86
C TYR A 151 5.96 -5.13 17.03
N ALA A 152 7.28 -4.97 17.00
CA ALA A 152 8.03 -4.23 18.01
C ALA A 152 7.57 -2.77 18.08
N GLY A 153 7.33 -2.13 16.92
CA GLY A 153 6.78 -0.77 16.83
C GLY A 153 5.40 -0.64 17.47
N VAL A 154 4.48 -1.58 17.19
CA VAL A 154 3.14 -1.60 17.79
C VAL A 154 3.23 -1.72 19.32
N ILE A 155 4.07 -2.62 19.84
CA ILE A 155 4.26 -2.78 21.29
C ILE A 155 4.86 -1.50 21.90
N LYS A 156 5.85 -0.88 21.26
CA LYS A 156 6.43 0.39 21.73
C LYS A 156 5.36 1.47 21.88
N THR A 157 4.43 1.57 20.94
CA THR A 157 3.39 2.60 20.96
C THR A 157 2.41 2.48 22.13
N ALA A 158 2.37 1.34 22.83
CA ALA A 158 1.58 1.19 24.05
C ALA A 158 2.20 1.92 25.25
N PHE A 159 3.52 2.12 25.25
CA PHE A 159 4.26 2.76 26.34
C PHE A 159 4.70 4.19 25.97
N GLU A 160 5.24 4.35 24.76
CA GLU A 160 5.78 5.62 24.28
C GLU A 160 5.44 5.79 22.79
N PRO A 161 4.31 6.44 22.47
CA PRO A 161 3.92 6.69 21.09
C PRO A 161 4.90 7.67 20.40
N PRO A 162 5.29 7.42 19.14
CA PRO A 162 6.16 8.32 18.41
C PRO A 162 5.44 9.64 18.08
N VAL A 163 6.16 10.76 18.18
CA VAL A 163 5.65 12.09 17.84
C VAL A 163 5.69 12.28 16.33
N PHE A 164 4.53 12.09 15.70
CA PHE A 164 4.34 12.35 14.27
C PHE A 164 3.10 13.24 14.11
N PRO A 165 3.27 14.56 14.13
CA PRO A 165 2.15 15.47 14.05
C PRO A 165 1.61 15.58 12.62
N VAL A 166 0.29 15.77 12.52
CA VAL A 166 -0.43 16.01 11.28
C VAL A 166 -1.21 17.31 11.43
N CYS A 167 -1.07 18.18 10.44
CA CYS A 167 -1.73 19.47 10.43
C CYS A 167 -3.13 19.36 9.80
N ILE A 168 -4.13 19.84 10.51
CA ILE A 168 -5.52 19.88 10.05
C ILE A 168 -6.03 21.32 10.07
N LEU A 169 -6.80 21.69 9.04
CA LEU A 169 -7.52 22.95 8.95
C LEU A 169 -9.01 22.65 9.06
N GLY A 170 -9.63 23.04 10.16
CA GLY A 170 -11.00 22.61 10.49
C GLY A 170 -11.05 21.08 10.57
N ASN A 171 -11.77 20.45 9.62
CA ASN A 171 -11.86 19.00 9.50
C ASN A 171 -10.98 18.43 8.37
N ARG A 172 -10.34 19.26 7.53
CA ARG A 172 -9.58 18.82 6.34
C ARG A 172 -8.09 18.64 6.66
N THR A 173 -7.50 17.57 6.12
CA THR A 173 -6.08 17.28 6.28
C THR A 173 -5.23 18.05 5.28
N LEU A 174 -4.17 18.70 5.75
CA LEU A 174 -3.24 19.46 4.90
C LEU A 174 -2.04 18.62 4.48
N ILE A 175 -1.52 18.89 3.28
CA ILE A 175 -0.26 18.30 2.82
C ILE A 175 0.89 18.95 3.60
N SER A 176 1.65 18.16 4.35
CA SER A 176 2.77 18.67 5.16
C SER A 176 3.93 19.26 4.34
N LYS A 177 4.02 18.97 3.04
CA LYS A 177 5.02 19.56 2.16
C LYS A 177 4.61 20.99 1.79
N GLY A 178 5.41 21.98 2.18
CA GLY A 178 5.24 23.39 1.78
C GLY A 178 5.16 24.39 2.93
N PHE A 179 5.04 23.92 4.18
CA PHE A 179 5.10 24.79 5.36
C PHE A 179 5.80 24.08 6.52
N ASP A 180 6.44 24.87 7.40
CA ASP A 180 7.27 24.34 8.50
C ASP A 180 6.52 24.26 9.84
N VAL A 181 5.49 25.10 10.03
CA VAL A 181 4.75 25.23 11.28
C VAL A 181 3.25 25.13 11.03
N CYS A 182 2.57 24.25 11.78
CA CYS A 182 1.11 24.08 11.73
C CYS A 182 0.38 25.15 12.56
N ALA A 183 0.55 26.41 12.18
CA ALA A 183 -0.15 27.52 12.81
C ALA A 183 -0.38 28.63 11.78
N LYS A 184 -1.41 29.46 11.98
CA LYS A 184 -1.64 30.63 11.13
C LYS A 184 -0.64 31.76 11.41
N VAL A 185 -0.35 31.97 12.69
CA VAL A 185 0.54 33.02 13.21
C VAL A 185 1.45 32.43 14.28
N ILE A 186 2.63 33.04 14.43
CA ILE A 186 3.60 32.75 15.49
C ILE A 186 4.01 34.05 16.17
N GLU A 187 4.30 33.97 17.47
CA GLU A 187 4.88 35.09 18.23
C GLU A 187 6.40 35.09 18.03
N ARG A 188 6.94 36.18 17.52
CA ARG A 188 8.39 36.39 17.37
C ARG A 188 8.75 37.79 17.85
N ASP A 189 9.68 37.89 18.81
CA ASP A 189 10.18 39.17 19.33
C ASP A 189 9.08 40.13 19.81
N ASN A 190 8.08 39.63 20.57
CA ASN A 190 6.89 40.36 21.05
C ASN A 190 5.95 40.90 19.95
N GLY A 191 6.02 40.35 18.73
CA GLY A 191 5.08 40.64 17.65
C GLY A 191 4.47 39.37 17.04
N THR A 192 3.23 39.49 16.57
CA THR A 192 2.55 38.45 15.78
C THR A 192 3.05 38.49 14.34
N VAL A 193 3.63 37.38 13.89
CA VAL A 193 4.12 37.21 12.51
C VAL A 193 3.36 36.06 11.86
N THR A 194 2.98 36.24 10.59
CA THR A 194 2.30 35.20 9.80
C THR A 194 3.27 34.07 9.44
N THR A 195 2.75 32.84 9.33
CA THR A 195 3.56 31.67 8.98
C THR A 195 3.64 31.47 7.47
N LYS A 196 4.48 30.53 7.02
CA LYS A 196 4.45 30.07 5.61
C LYS A 196 3.08 29.52 5.21
N LEU A 197 2.36 28.90 6.16
CA LEU A 197 1.01 28.39 5.91
C LEU A 197 0.04 29.52 5.56
N TRP A 198 0.17 30.70 6.20
CA TRP A 198 -0.62 31.89 5.84
C TRP A 198 -0.43 32.29 4.38
N LYS A 199 0.81 32.32 3.89
CA LYS A 199 1.14 32.69 2.50
C LYS A 199 0.58 31.72 1.45
N ILE A 200 0.20 30.52 1.87
CA ILE A 200 -0.40 29.52 0.97
C ILE A 200 -1.89 29.81 0.73
N PHE A 201 -2.58 30.37 1.73
CA PHE A 201 -4.03 30.58 1.72
C PHE A 201 -4.46 32.05 1.64
N CYS A 202 -3.50 32.99 1.70
CA CYS A 202 -3.75 34.42 1.70
C CYS A 202 -2.85 35.14 0.68
N ASP A 203 -3.34 36.26 0.13
CA ASP A 203 -2.67 36.99 -0.95
C ASP A 203 -1.38 37.72 -0.50
N SER A 204 -1.23 37.99 0.80
CA SER A 204 -0.06 38.69 1.33
C SER A 204 0.35 38.22 2.73
N GLU A 205 1.56 38.59 3.14
CA GLU A 205 2.15 38.23 4.43
C GLU A 205 1.60 39.06 5.59
N PHE A 206 0.80 40.09 5.30
CA PHE A 206 0.24 40.97 6.32
C PHE A 206 -1.03 40.37 6.93
N LEU A 207 -1.30 40.70 8.20
CA LEU A 207 -2.50 40.25 8.91
C LEU A 207 -3.81 40.77 8.30
N ASN A 208 -3.75 41.84 7.50
CA ASN A 208 -4.90 42.41 6.80
C ASN A 208 -5.12 41.81 5.40
N ALA A 209 -4.43 40.72 5.05
CA ALA A 209 -4.58 40.06 3.76
C ALA A 209 -5.99 39.49 3.58
N THR A 210 -6.47 39.49 2.34
CA THR A 210 -7.61 38.66 1.95
C THR A 210 -7.15 37.20 1.91
N CYS A 211 -7.91 36.32 2.54
CA CYS A 211 -7.62 34.89 2.63
C CYS A 211 -8.79 34.07 2.09
N ASP A 212 -8.51 32.81 1.76
CA ASP A 212 -9.55 31.82 1.50
C ASP A 212 -10.56 31.76 2.66
N GLU A 213 -11.84 31.66 2.32
CA GLU A 213 -12.95 31.75 3.27
C GLU A 213 -12.94 30.58 4.27
N TYR A 214 -12.64 29.37 3.79
CA TYR A 214 -12.54 28.20 4.66
C TYR A 214 -11.35 28.34 5.62
N PHE A 215 -10.22 28.87 5.13
CA PHE A 215 -9.06 29.16 5.97
C PHE A 215 -9.34 30.26 7.00
N ALA A 216 -10.09 31.31 6.67
CA ALA A 216 -10.43 32.37 7.61
C ALA A 216 -11.37 31.85 8.73
N ASN A 217 -12.38 31.08 8.36
CA ASN A 217 -13.45 30.65 9.26
C ASN A 217 -13.08 29.45 10.16
N ASN A 218 -12.05 28.67 9.81
CA ASN A 218 -11.66 27.47 10.56
C ASN A 218 -10.31 27.62 11.24
N ASN A 219 -10.17 27.03 12.43
CA ASN A 219 -8.90 27.00 13.14
C ASN A 219 -7.96 25.94 12.55
N VAL A 220 -6.65 26.21 12.65
CA VAL A 220 -5.60 25.24 12.36
C VAL A 220 -5.25 24.54 13.66
N SER A 221 -5.21 23.20 13.65
CA SER A 221 -4.79 22.41 14.79
C SER A 221 -3.85 21.28 14.37
N GLU A 222 -3.04 20.85 15.34
CA GLU A 222 -2.07 19.78 15.17
C GLU A 222 -2.56 18.56 15.95
N ILE A 223 -2.70 17.43 15.25
CA ILE A 223 -3.12 16.16 15.85
C ILE A 223 -2.01 15.14 15.70
N GLN A 224 -1.93 14.20 16.63
CA GLN A 224 -0.93 13.14 16.54
C GLN A 224 -1.40 12.04 15.57
N GLY A 225 -0.59 11.77 14.54
CA GLY A 225 -0.88 10.73 13.54
C GLY A 225 -0.79 9.31 14.09
N ILE A 226 0.02 9.09 15.14
CA ILE A 226 0.17 7.80 15.82
C ILE A 226 -0.08 7.99 17.31
N PRO A 227 -1.35 7.98 17.76
CA PRO A 227 -1.70 8.20 19.18
C PRO A 227 -1.38 6.99 20.07
N GLY A 228 -1.08 5.82 19.48
CA GLY A 228 -0.75 4.58 20.17
C GLY A 228 -1.93 3.66 20.43
N VAL A 229 -1.66 2.41 20.82
CA VAL A 229 -2.67 1.35 20.95
C VAL A 229 -3.63 1.60 22.13
N SER A 230 -3.19 2.31 23.17
CA SER A 230 -4.00 2.66 24.35
C SER A 230 -4.97 3.81 24.14
N SER A 231 -4.91 4.52 23.00
CA SER A 231 -5.69 5.73 22.73
C SER A 231 -7.19 5.53 22.50
N GLY A 232 -7.66 4.28 22.34
CA GLY A 232 -9.05 3.99 21.99
C GLY A 232 -9.42 4.31 20.53
N ILE A 233 -8.46 4.74 19.71
CA ILE A 233 -8.65 5.15 18.30
C ILE A 233 -9.22 4.02 17.40
N LEU A 234 -9.14 2.77 17.87
CA LEU A 234 -9.70 1.61 17.16
C LEU A 234 -11.22 1.73 16.97
N ALA A 235 -11.93 2.28 17.96
CA ALA A 235 -13.39 2.43 17.89
C ALA A 235 -13.80 3.43 16.78
N GLU A 236 -13.03 4.50 16.60
CA GLU A 236 -13.27 5.49 15.54
C GLU A 236 -13.01 4.95 14.14
N ASN A 237 -12.12 3.95 14.02
CA ASN A 237 -11.73 3.33 12.76
C ASN A 237 -12.42 1.99 12.50
N LEU A 238 -13.43 1.62 13.31
CA LEU A 238 -14.08 0.32 13.20
C LEU A 238 -14.79 0.16 11.85
N PHE A 239 -15.45 1.21 11.39
CA PHE A 239 -16.21 1.25 10.14
C PHE A 239 -15.49 2.06 9.07
N GLY A 240 -15.52 1.55 7.85
CA GLY A 240 -14.94 2.22 6.69
C GLY A 240 -15.67 3.49 6.27
N TYR A 241 -14.97 4.25 5.43
CA TYR A 241 -15.50 5.39 4.71
C TYR A 241 -14.97 5.33 3.29
N TYR A 242 -15.86 5.07 2.35
CA TYR A 242 -15.54 5.04 0.93
C TYR A 242 -15.62 6.46 0.37
N LEU A 243 -14.58 6.83 -0.36
CA LEU A 243 -14.39 8.16 -0.97
C LEU A 243 -14.42 8.04 -2.50
N GLU A 244 -14.90 9.08 -3.16
CA GLU A 244 -14.76 9.29 -4.59
C GLU A 244 -13.43 9.99 -4.92
N LYS A 245 -12.94 9.80 -6.15
CA LYS A 245 -11.70 10.47 -6.60
C LYS A 245 -11.85 11.99 -6.47
N GLY A 246 -10.91 12.62 -5.77
CA GLY A 246 -10.85 14.07 -5.57
C GLY A 246 -11.51 14.56 -4.28
N ASP A 247 -12.16 13.68 -3.50
CA ASP A 247 -12.73 14.07 -2.20
C ASP A 247 -11.64 14.45 -1.19
N PHE A 248 -11.93 15.41 -0.32
CA PHE A 248 -11.04 15.81 0.78
C PHE A 248 -10.95 14.72 1.86
N LEU A 249 -9.75 14.47 2.37
CA LEU A 249 -9.57 13.57 3.52
C LEU A 249 -9.90 14.30 4.83
N GLU A 250 -11.11 14.05 5.33
CA GLU A 250 -11.66 14.70 6.53
C GLU A 250 -11.58 13.84 7.79
N LYS A 251 -11.24 14.47 8.93
CA LYS A 251 -11.23 13.83 10.25
C LYS A 251 -12.62 13.90 10.90
N ARG A 252 -13.21 12.74 11.16
CA ARG A 252 -14.46 12.61 11.94
C ARG A 252 -14.29 13.07 13.39
N GLY A 253 -15.34 13.72 13.90
CA GLY A 253 -15.41 14.21 15.28
C GLY A 253 -14.96 15.66 15.46
N ILE A 254 -14.50 16.32 14.40
CA ILE A 254 -14.11 17.73 14.41
C ILE A 254 -15.13 18.51 13.58
N SER A 255 -15.83 19.44 14.23
CA SER A 255 -16.74 20.35 13.55
C SER A 255 -15.93 21.40 12.80
N ALA A 256 -16.28 21.62 11.54
CA ALA A 256 -15.75 22.71 10.71
C ALA A 256 -16.90 23.56 10.19
N MET A 257 -16.67 24.85 10.09
CA MET A 257 -17.58 25.76 9.42
C MET A 257 -17.36 25.61 7.92
N GLN A 258 -18.36 25.05 7.24
CA GLN A 258 -18.32 24.80 5.80
C GLN A 258 -19.46 25.57 5.16
N ASP A 259 -19.10 26.50 4.29
CA ASP A 259 -20.08 27.12 3.39
C ASP A 259 -20.25 26.20 2.17
N PRO A 260 -21.45 25.63 1.94
CA PRO A 260 -21.71 24.77 0.80
C PRO A 260 -21.62 25.49 -0.55
N ASP A 261 -21.73 26.82 -0.57
CA ASP A 261 -21.72 27.64 -1.80
C ASP A 261 -20.33 28.23 -2.10
N ALA A 262 -19.36 28.09 -1.18
CA ALA A 262 -18.01 28.60 -1.39
C ALA A 262 -17.25 27.78 -2.46
N PRO A 263 -16.60 28.45 -3.43
CA PRO A 263 -15.81 27.77 -4.44
C PRO A 263 -14.63 27.04 -3.80
N ILE A 264 -14.37 25.81 -4.27
CA ILE A 264 -13.22 25.03 -3.80
C ILE A 264 -11.95 25.66 -4.37
N THR A 265 -11.21 26.38 -3.53
CA THR A 265 -9.90 26.94 -3.88
C THR A 265 -8.76 26.12 -3.27
N ASN A 266 -7.58 26.17 -3.88
CA ASN A 266 -6.34 25.57 -3.33
C ASN A 266 -6.46 24.07 -2.98
N SER A 267 -7.22 23.28 -3.76
CA SER A 267 -7.41 21.85 -3.53
C SER A 267 -6.10 21.07 -3.50
N ASN A 268 -5.09 21.52 -4.25
CA ASN A 268 -3.71 21.03 -4.29
C ASN A 268 -2.94 21.16 -2.95
N ARG A 269 -3.46 21.86 -1.94
CA ARG A 269 -2.86 22.00 -0.60
C ARG A 269 -3.42 21.01 0.41
N TYR A 270 -4.52 20.35 0.06
CA TYR A 270 -5.18 19.35 0.88
C TYR A 270 -4.83 17.95 0.43
N VAL A 271 -4.96 16.98 1.33
CA VAL A 271 -4.86 15.57 0.97
C VAL A 271 -6.19 15.13 0.36
N LEU A 272 -6.15 14.68 -0.89
CA LEU A 272 -7.31 14.23 -1.65
C LEU A 272 -7.31 12.71 -1.83
N ALA A 273 -8.50 12.15 -2.04
CA ALA A 273 -8.66 10.76 -2.43
C ALA A 273 -8.15 10.54 -3.87
N ASP A 274 -7.14 9.68 -4.00
CA ASP A 274 -6.46 9.40 -5.27
C ASP A 274 -7.34 8.64 -6.27
N ILE A 275 -8.15 7.70 -5.78
CA ILE A 275 -9.08 6.90 -6.57
C ILE A 275 -10.42 6.72 -5.85
N THR A 276 -11.50 6.55 -6.63
CA THR A 276 -12.78 6.12 -6.09
C THR A 276 -12.65 4.72 -5.50
N SER A 277 -13.11 4.57 -4.27
CA SER A 277 -12.91 3.36 -3.49
C SER A 277 -14.25 2.69 -3.15
N PHE A 278 -14.28 1.36 -3.23
CA PHE A 278 -15.45 0.56 -2.86
C PHE A 278 -15.00 -0.84 -2.46
N PHE A 279 -15.87 -1.59 -1.78
CA PHE A 279 -15.52 -2.86 -1.15
C PHE A 279 -14.88 -3.88 -2.12
N THR A 280 -15.48 -4.10 -3.29
CA THR A 280 -14.98 -5.11 -4.25
C THR A 280 -13.65 -4.71 -4.89
N LEU A 281 -13.38 -3.41 -5.06
CA LEU A 281 -12.07 -2.91 -5.48
C LEU A 281 -10.99 -3.23 -4.43
N LEU A 282 -11.28 -3.05 -3.14
CA LEU A 282 -10.35 -3.39 -2.07
C LEU A 282 -10.06 -4.90 -2.00
N VAL A 283 -11.06 -5.76 -2.25
CA VAL A 283 -10.86 -7.21 -2.36
C VAL A 283 -9.88 -7.53 -3.50
N GLY A 284 -10.08 -6.93 -4.68
CA GLY A 284 -9.19 -7.12 -5.83
C GLY A 284 -7.75 -6.68 -5.59
N ILE A 285 -7.54 -5.57 -4.88
CA ILE A 285 -6.20 -5.07 -4.52
C ILE A 285 -5.52 -5.98 -3.49
N TYR A 286 -6.27 -6.51 -2.52
CA TYR A 286 -5.69 -7.36 -1.47
C TYR A 286 -5.41 -8.79 -1.94
N PHE A 287 -6.22 -9.33 -2.85
CA PHE A 287 -6.17 -10.74 -3.25
C PHE A 287 -4.77 -11.25 -3.66
N PRO A 288 -3.92 -10.51 -4.41
CA PRO A 288 -2.56 -10.96 -4.74
C PRO A 288 -1.65 -11.25 -3.53
N SER A 289 -1.98 -10.75 -2.34
CA SER A 289 -1.21 -11.04 -1.12
C SER A 289 -1.33 -12.51 -0.66
N VAL A 290 -2.38 -13.22 -1.07
CA VAL A 290 -2.64 -14.62 -0.65
C VAL A 290 -2.38 -15.64 -1.77
N THR A 291 -2.07 -15.22 -3.01
CA THR A 291 -1.99 -16.11 -4.18
C THR A 291 -0.71 -16.96 -4.30
N GLY A 292 0.23 -16.85 -3.35
CA GLY A 292 1.54 -17.53 -3.41
C GLY A 292 1.54 -19.03 -3.08
N GLN A 293 0.41 -19.63 -2.69
CA GLN A 293 0.36 -21.02 -2.19
C GLN A 293 0.72 -22.07 -3.26
N SER A 294 0.45 -21.80 -4.54
CA SER A 294 0.78 -22.72 -5.63
C SER A 294 2.28 -22.83 -5.91
N LEU A 295 3.09 -21.88 -5.42
CA LEU A 295 4.56 -21.99 -5.42
C LEU A 295 5.05 -23.02 -4.40
N LEU A 296 4.33 -23.26 -3.28
CA LEU A 296 4.62 -24.41 -2.40
C LEU A 296 4.40 -25.74 -3.12
N GLY A 297 3.48 -25.78 -4.09
CA GLY A 297 3.29 -26.91 -5.01
C GLY A 297 4.56 -27.30 -5.80
N SER A 298 5.45 -26.34 -6.07
CA SER A 298 6.72 -26.59 -6.77
C SER A 298 7.78 -27.27 -5.89
N GLN A 299 7.63 -27.16 -4.56
CA GLN A 299 8.46 -27.85 -3.56
C GLN A 299 7.90 -29.23 -3.19
N VAL A 300 6.79 -29.68 -3.79
CA VAL A 300 6.16 -30.97 -3.44
C VAL A 300 7.11 -32.16 -3.63
N ASN A 301 8.13 -32.06 -4.50
CA ASN A 301 9.20 -33.06 -4.57
C ASN A 301 9.89 -33.31 -3.20
N HIS A 302 10.01 -32.29 -2.33
CA HIS A 302 10.52 -32.45 -0.96
C HIS A 302 9.47 -32.98 0.03
N TRP A 303 8.20 -32.64 -0.16
CA TRP A 303 7.09 -33.11 0.69
C TRP A 303 6.74 -34.59 0.45
N VAL A 304 6.88 -35.07 -0.79
CA VAL A 304 6.70 -36.48 -1.16
C VAL A 304 7.78 -37.35 -0.52
N ASN A 305 9.03 -36.87 -0.45
CA ASN A 305 10.08 -37.53 0.33
C ASN A 305 9.79 -37.50 1.85
N GLY A 306 9.12 -36.46 2.35
CA GLY A 306 8.62 -36.41 3.73
C GLY A 306 7.46 -37.38 4.01
N GLN A 307 6.62 -37.68 3.02
CA GLN A 307 5.57 -38.70 3.15
C GLN A 307 6.15 -40.11 3.27
N GLY A 308 7.26 -40.43 2.59
CA GLY A 308 7.99 -41.68 2.84
C GLY A 308 8.43 -41.83 4.30
N SER A 309 8.87 -40.73 4.92
CA SER A 309 9.25 -40.72 6.35
C SER A 309 8.09 -40.72 7.36
N LEU A 310 6.89 -40.30 6.95
CA LEU A 310 5.67 -40.32 7.80
C LEU A 310 4.84 -41.60 7.65
N LEU A 311 4.90 -42.26 6.49
CA LEU A 311 4.20 -43.51 6.20
C LEU A 311 5.05 -44.77 6.42
N GLY A 312 6.34 -44.63 6.76
CA GLY A 312 7.20 -45.76 7.11
C GLY A 312 7.33 -46.79 6.00
N THR A 313 7.40 -46.34 4.74
CA THR A 313 7.66 -47.21 3.60
C THR A 313 8.98 -46.79 2.96
N ASP A 314 10.05 -47.46 3.39
CA ASP A 314 11.28 -47.63 2.61
C ASP A 314 10.99 -48.41 1.31
#